data_AF-A0A149RAY9-F1
#
_entry.id   AF-A0A149RAY9-F1
#
_cell.length_a   1.000
_cell.length_b   1.000
_cell.length_c   1.000
_cell.angle_alpha   90.00
_cell.angle_beta   90.00
_cell.angle_gamma   90.00
#
_symmetry.space_group_name_H-M   'P 1'
#
loop_
_entity.id
_entity.type
_entity.pdbx_description
1 polymer ?
#
loop_
_entity_poly.entity_id
_entity_poly.type
_entity_poly.pdbx_seq_one_letter_code
_entity_poly.pdbx_strand_id
1 'polypeptide(L)'
;MSYRIVYDLAAVRLPAETLRPHVADSSFHADQYLLMELGGDNNVYEGRGSLRARSWSLIGAGQDWEIMREVVQYAASCEGGGMRFSGASVTQAETYIRKCRTVLRDAVAAQALLDRGMTCTGKFALRKGPVSAWLQKRVDELSTIKAPEMTG
;
A
#
# COMPACT_ATOMS: atom_id res chain seq x y z
N MET A 1 -8.36 -23.55 -11.48
CA MET A 1 -7.52 -22.34 -11.62
C MET A 1 -7.61 -21.53 -10.33
N SER A 2 -6.47 -21.03 -9.84
CA SER A 2 -6.43 -20.07 -8.74
C SER A 2 -6.78 -18.68 -9.27
N TYR A 3 -7.50 -17.89 -8.49
CA TYR A 3 -7.72 -16.47 -8.78
C TYR A 3 -7.74 -15.68 -7.47
N ARG A 4 -7.34 -14.41 -7.56
CA ARG A 4 -7.34 -13.47 -6.44
C ARG A 4 -8.72 -12.86 -6.26
N ILE A 5 -9.18 -12.80 -5.01
CA ILE A 5 -10.39 -12.11 -4.60
C ILE A 5 -9.99 -10.83 -3.89
N VAL A 6 -10.43 -9.70 -4.42
CA VAL A 6 -10.25 -8.37 -3.83
C VAL A 6 -11.45 -8.04 -2.97
N TYR A 7 -11.25 -7.96 -1.67
CA TYR A 7 -12.29 -7.69 -0.69
C TYR A 7 -12.47 -6.20 -0.45
N ASP A 8 -11.36 -5.49 -0.29
CA ASP A 8 -11.39 -4.07 0.06
C ASP A 8 -10.15 -3.34 -0.47
N LEU A 9 -10.25 -2.02 -0.53
CA LEU A 9 -9.21 -1.10 -1.00
C LEU A 9 -9.11 0.07 -0.04
N ALA A 10 -7.88 0.48 0.27
CA ALA A 10 -7.62 1.64 1.12
C ALA A 10 -6.50 2.47 0.52
N ALA A 11 -6.61 3.79 0.58
CA ALA A 11 -5.55 4.69 0.21
C ALA A 11 -5.23 5.67 1.33
N VAL A 12 -3.94 5.93 1.51
CA VAL A 12 -3.41 6.92 2.45
C VAL A 12 -2.78 8.05 1.67
N ARG A 13 -3.10 9.28 2.04
CA ARG A 13 -2.39 10.48 1.59
C ARG A 13 -1.36 10.91 2.62
N LEU A 14 -0.15 11.15 2.14
CA LEU A 14 1.00 11.68 2.87
C LEU A 14 1.34 13.05 2.27
N PRO A 15 0.89 14.15 2.90
CA PRO A 15 1.09 15.49 2.35
C PRO A 15 2.57 15.82 2.19
N ALA A 16 2.93 16.46 1.07
CA ALA A 16 4.32 16.84 0.81
C ALA A 16 4.88 17.73 1.93
N GLU A 17 4.06 18.64 2.45
CA GLU A 17 4.40 19.55 3.56
C GLU A 17 4.81 18.81 4.83
N THR A 18 4.20 17.66 5.10
CA THR A 18 4.57 16.81 6.24
C THR A 18 5.88 16.07 5.99
N LEU A 19 6.20 15.73 4.74
CA LEU A 19 7.39 14.95 4.39
C LEU A 19 8.66 15.80 4.22
N ARG A 20 8.53 17.02 3.66
CA ARG A 20 9.66 17.91 3.34
C ARG A 20 10.62 18.16 4.51
N PRO A 21 10.17 18.42 5.75
CA PRO A 21 11.08 18.67 6.88
C PRO A 21 11.96 17.46 7.23
N HIS A 22 11.50 16.25 6.89
CA HIS A 22 12.17 15.00 7.26
C HIS A 22 13.17 14.50 6.21
N VAL A 23 13.27 15.14 5.04
CA VAL A 23 14.20 14.76 3.96
C VAL A 23 14.92 16.01 3.46
N ALA A 24 16.20 16.15 3.82
CA ALA A 24 17.05 17.22 3.29
C ALA A 24 17.16 17.08 1.76
N ASP A 25 17.13 18.21 1.05
CA ASP A 25 17.03 18.32 -0.43
C ASP A 25 15.66 17.93 -1.04
N SER A 26 14.57 18.06 -0.27
CA SER A 26 13.24 17.49 -0.51
C SER A 26 12.77 17.55 -1.98
N SER A 27 12.94 16.41 -2.68
CA SER A 27 12.38 16.14 -4.00
C SER A 27 10.85 15.96 -3.99
N PHE A 28 10.23 15.97 -2.80
CA PHE A 28 8.79 15.88 -2.60
C PHE A 28 8.08 17.22 -2.91
N HIS A 29 7.84 17.45 -4.19
CA HIS A 29 7.08 18.59 -4.70
C HIS A 29 5.56 18.34 -4.70
N ALA A 30 5.13 17.08 -4.61
CA ALA A 30 3.73 16.67 -4.62
C ALA A 30 3.43 15.66 -3.50
N ASP A 31 2.16 15.58 -3.11
CA ASP A 31 1.67 14.60 -2.14
C ASP A 31 2.02 13.18 -2.57
N GLN A 32 2.37 12.36 -1.58
CA GLN A 32 2.64 10.95 -1.77
C GLN A 32 1.45 10.14 -1.28
N TYR A 33 1.27 8.97 -1.87
CA TYR A 33 0.14 8.11 -1.57
C TYR A 33 0.62 6.67 -1.37
N LEU A 34 -0.14 5.92 -0.59
CA LEU A 34 -0.05 4.46 -0.51
C LEU A 34 -1.41 3.90 -0.90
N LEU A 35 -1.45 3.02 -1.90
CA LEU A 35 -2.66 2.27 -2.25
C LEU A 35 -2.49 0.83 -1.81
N MET A 36 -3.42 0.35 -1.00
CA MET A 36 -3.41 -0.98 -0.42
C MET A 36 -4.68 -1.72 -0.79
N GLU A 37 -4.55 -3.04 -0.88
CA GLU A 37 -5.63 -3.94 -1.23
C GLU A 37 -5.71 -5.07 -0.22
N LEU A 38 -6.91 -5.31 0.30
CA LEU A 38 -7.22 -6.52 1.06
C LEU A 38 -7.62 -7.60 0.07
N GLY A 39 -6.77 -8.59 -0.11
CA GLY A 39 -7.02 -9.67 -1.05
C GLY A 39 -6.56 -11.03 -0.54
N GLY A 40 -7.03 -12.07 -1.21
CA GLY A 40 -6.69 -13.44 -0.90
C GLY A 40 -7.00 -14.35 -2.08
N ASP A 41 -6.29 -15.47 -2.17
CA ASP A 41 -6.54 -16.44 -3.23
C ASP A 41 -7.74 -17.31 -2.89
N ASN A 42 -8.53 -17.64 -3.91
CA ASN A 42 -9.80 -18.35 -3.75
C ASN A 42 -9.66 -19.74 -3.09
N ASN A 43 -8.48 -20.34 -3.18
CA ASN A 43 -8.14 -21.68 -2.71
C ASN A 43 -7.31 -21.67 -1.41
N VAL A 44 -6.94 -20.50 -0.87
CA VAL A 44 -6.17 -20.40 0.37
C VAL A 44 -7.12 -20.07 1.53
N TYR A 45 -7.08 -20.91 2.55
CA TYR A 45 -7.89 -20.78 3.76
C TYR A 45 -6.98 -20.60 4.97
N GLU A 46 -7.52 -19.96 6.00
CA GLU A 46 -6.86 -19.91 7.30
C GLU A 46 -6.68 -21.34 7.83
N GLY A 47 -5.49 -21.69 8.32
CA GLY A 47 -5.12 -23.10 8.55
C GLY A 47 -6.01 -23.92 9.50
N ARG A 48 -6.89 -23.27 10.27
CA ARG A 48 -7.89 -23.93 11.14
C ARG A 48 -9.33 -23.44 10.90
N GLY A 49 -9.55 -22.57 9.92
CA GLY A 49 -10.82 -21.88 9.69
C GLY A 49 -11.51 -22.30 8.40
N SER A 50 -12.80 -21.98 8.30
CA SER A 50 -13.56 -22.03 7.04
C SER A 50 -13.46 -20.73 6.24
N LEU A 51 -12.75 -19.73 6.76
CA LEU A 51 -12.56 -18.43 6.13
C LEU A 51 -11.36 -18.46 5.18
N ARG A 52 -11.50 -17.75 4.06
CA ARG A 52 -10.40 -17.55 3.12
C ARG A 52 -9.34 -16.68 3.75
N ALA A 53 -8.07 -17.09 3.61
CA ALA A 53 -6.95 -16.29 4.06
C ALA A 53 -6.90 -15.00 3.25
N ARG A 54 -6.74 -13.87 3.94
CA ARG A 54 -6.68 -12.53 3.35
C ARG A 54 -5.59 -11.72 4.02
N SER A 55 -4.93 -10.88 3.25
CA SER A 55 -3.93 -9.95 3.76
C SER A 55 -4.02 -8.62 3.03
N TRP A 56 -3.71 -7.55 3.78
CA TRP A 56 -3.45 -6.26 3.17
C TRP A 56 -2.12 -6.30 2.45
N SER A 57 -2.11 -5.92 1.19
CA SER A 57 -0.93 -5.85 0.33
C SER A 57 -0.80 -4.43 -0.23
N LEU A 58 0.42 -3.91 -0.28
CA LEU A 58 0.71 -2.64 -0.94
C LEU A 58 0.70 -2.87 -2.46
N ILE A 59 -0.16 -2.13 -3.16
CA ILE A 59 -0.24 -2.16 -4.64
C ILE A 59 0.75 -1.17 -5.24
N GLY A 60 0.81 0.03 -4.67
CA GLY A 60 1.70 1.08 -5.13
C GLY A 60 1.94 2.14 -4.07
N ALA A 61 3.11 2.77 -4.17
CA ALA A 61 3.53 3.89 -3.33
C ALA A 61 4.19 4.94 -4.21
N GLY A 62 3.85 6.21 -3.99
CA GLY A 62 4.40 7.33 -4.76
C GLY A 62 3.35 8.37 -5.08
N GLN A 63 3.54 9.10 -6.17
CA GLN A 63 2.54 10.02 -6.70
C GLN A 63 1.36 9.25 -7.32
N ASP A 64 0.24 9.95 -7.52
CA ASP A 64 -0.99 9.36 -8.03
C ASP A 64 -0.81 8.66 -9.38
N TRP A 65 -0.07 9.27 -10.31
CA TRP A 65 0.22 8.71 -11.63
C TRP A 65 1.14 7.48 -11.57
N GLU A 66 2.07 7.42 -10.61
CA GLU A 66 2.94 6.25 -10.40
C GLU A 66 2.11 5.06 -9.94
N ILE A 67 1.22 5.28 -8.97
CA ILE A 67 0.31 4.26 -8.49
C ILE A 67 -0.65 3.82 -9.60
N MET A 68 -1.22 4.76 -10.36
CA MET A 68 -2.14 4.42 -11.43
C MET A 68 -1.45 3.62 -12.55
N ARG A 69 -0.15 3.84 -12.81
CA ARG A 69 0.63 3.01 -13.74
C ARG A 69 0.69 1.55 -13.27
N GLU A 70 0.93 1.32 -11.97
CA GLU A 70 0.92 -0.03 -11.41
C GLU A 70 -0.50 -0.64 -11.44
N VAL A 71 -1.53 0.13 -11.08
CA VAL A 71 -2.93 -0.31 -11.12
C VAL A 71 -3.34 -0.81 -12.50
N VAL A 72 -2.92 -0.11 -13.57
CA VAL A 72 -3.21 -0.55 -14.95
C VAL A 72 -2.53 -1.88 -15.27
N GLN A 73 -1.31 -2.12 -14.79
CA GLN A 73 -0.63 -3.42 -14.94
C GLN A 73 -1.38 -4.53 -14.19
N TYR A 74 -1.80 -4.28 -12.94
CA TYR A 74 -2.57 -5.23 -12.14
C TYR A 74 -3.94 -5.54 -12.77
N ALA A 75 -4.60 -4.53 -13.35
CA ALA A 75 -5.91 -4.66 -13.97
C ALA A 75 -5.95 -5.68 -15.12
N ALA A 76 -4.81 -5.95 -15.78
CA ALA A 76 -4.73 -7.00 -16.80
C ALA A 76 -5.12 -8.39 -16.27
N SER A 77 -4.95 -8.64 -14.96
CA SER A 77 -5.36 -9.90 -14.31
C SER A 77 -6.88 -10.10 -14.29
N CYS A 78 -7.66 -9.03 -14.45
CA CYS A 78 -9.12 -9.09 -14.50
C CYS A 78 -9.63 -9.77 -15.78
N GLU A 79 -9.00 -9.48 -16.93
CA GLU A 79 -9.43 -9.97 -18.25
C GLU A 79 -9.26 -11.50 -18.38
N GLY A 80 -8.24 -12.07 -17.75
CA GLY A 80 -8.02 -13.52 -17.69
C GLY A 80 -8.82 -14.25 -16.60
N GLY A 81 -9.67 -13.54 -15.84
CA GLY A 81 -10.36 -14.08 -14.67
C GLY A 81 -9.42 -14.41 -13.49
N GLY A 82 -8.17 -13.94 -13.54
CA GLY A 82 -7.17 -14.13 -12.49
C GLY A 82 -7.40 -13.23 -11.26
N MET A 83 -8.25 -12.22 -11.38
CA MET A 83 -8.65 -11.31 -10.30
C MET A 83 -10.13 -10.94 -10.41
N ARG A 84 -10.81 -10.85 -9.27
CA ARG A 84 -12.17 -10.30 -9.19
C ARG A 84 -12.46 -9.66 -7.83
N PHE A 85 -13.44 -8.76 -7.79
CA PHE A 85 -13.99 -8.29 -6.52
C PHE A 85 -14.79 -9.38 -5.80
N SER A 86 -14.76 -9.35 -4.47
CA SER A 86 -15.60 -10.19 -3.63
C SER A 86 -17.08 -9.98 -3.97
N GLY A 87 -17.82 -11.07 -4.12
CA GLY A 87 -19.23 -11.06 -4.51
C GLY A 87 -19.48 -10.88 -6.02
N ALA A 88 -18.47 -10.53 -6.81
CA ALA A 88 -18.59 -10.44 -8.26
C ALA A 88 -18.30 -11.80 -8.93
N SER A 89 -19.04 -12.13 -9.99
CA SER A 89 -18.73 -13.28 -10.84
C SER A 89 -17.51 -13.00 -11.71
N VAL A 90 -17.49 -11.82 -12.35
CA VAL A 90 -16.43 -11.29 -13.22
C VAL A 90 -16.15 -9.83 -12.82
N THR A 91 -14.91 -9.39 -12.98
CA THR A 91 -14.55 -7.97 -12.85
C THR A 91 -13.84 -7.56 -14.13
N GLN A 92 -14.28 -6.46 -14.75
CA GLN A 92 -13.59 -5.87 -15.90
C GLN A 92 -12.42 -5.01 -15.44
N ALA A 93 -11.35 -4.93 -16.24
CA ALA A 93 -10.19 -4.10 -15.94
C ALA A 93 -10.58 -2.64 -15.67
N GLU A 94 -11.49 -2.05 -16.45
CA GLU A 94 -11.94 -0.67 -16.28
C GLU A 94 -12.67 -0.46 -14.95
N THR A 95 -13.37 -1.48 -14.46
CA THR A 95 -14.06 -1.42 -13.17
C THR A 95 -13.06 -1.40 -12.03
N TYR A 96 -12.01 -2.22 -12.10
CA TYR A 96 -10.92 -2.23 -11.14
C TYR A 96 -10.19 -0.88 -11.11
N ILE A 97 -9.75 -0.40 -12.29
CA ILE A 97 -9.06 0.89 -12.45
C ILE A 97 -9.92 2.03 -11.89
N ARG A 98 -11.22 2.05 -12.20
CA ARG A 98 -12.14 3.08 -11.72
C ARG A 98 -12.23 3.07 -10.19
N LYS A 99 -12.37 1.90 -9.58
CA LYS A 99 -12.47 1.78 -8.11
C LYS A 99 -11.18 2.23 -7.43
N CYS A 100 -10.02 1.79 -7.92
CA CYS A 100 -8.71 2.21 -7.40
C CYS A 100 -8.53 3.74 -7.54
N ARG A 101 -8.88 4.34 -8.68
CA ARG A 101 -8.82 5.79 -8.88
C ARG A 101 -9.71 6.54 -7.90
N THR A 102 -10.95 6.08 -7.69
CA THR A 102 -11.86 6.68 -6.71
C THR A 102 -11.29 6.61 -5.30
N VAL A 103 -10.79 5.44 -4.88
CA VAL A 103 -10.19 5.26 -3.55
C VAL A 103 -8.95 6.14 -3.38
N LEU A 104 -8.12 6.27 -4.41
CA LEU A 104 -6.94 7.11 -4.39
C LEU A 104 -7.27 8.62 -4.32
N ARG A 105 -8.29 9.06 -5.06
CA ARG A 105 -8.81 10.44 -4.99
C ARG A 105 -9.34 10.75 -3.59
N ASP A 106 -10.04 9.79 -3.00
CA ASP A 106 -10.69 9.93 -1.69
C ASP A 106 -9.77 9.43 -0.54
N ALA A 107 -8.44 9.45 -0.77
CA ALA A 107 -7.44 8.95 0.16
C ALA A 107 -7.50 9.68 1.50
N VAL A 108 -7.42 8.91 2.58
CA VAL A 108 -7.51 9.44 3.94
C VAL A 108 -6.14 9.79 4.51
N ALA A 109 -6.09 10.65 5.52
CA ALA A 109 -4.86 10.90 6.26
C ALA A 109 -4.42 9.64 7.00
N ALA A 110 -3.10 9.47 7.21
CA ALA A 110 -2.54 8.31 7.92
C ALA A 110 -3.17 8.10 9.31
N GLN A 111 -3.44 9.19 10.04
CA GLN A 111 -4.07 9.13 11.35
C GLN A 111 -5.45 8.45 11.33
N ALA A 112 -6.25 8.70 10.29
CA ALA A 112 -7.58 8.10 10.19
C ALA A 112 -7.54 6.57 10.01
N LEU A 113 -6.44 6.01 9.48
CA LEU A 113 -6.25 4.56 9.46
C LEU A 113 -5.76 4.03 10.81
N LEU A 114 -4.86 4.77 11.48
CA LEU A 114 -4.40 4.41 12.84
C LEU A 114 -5.58 4.36 13.82
N ASP A 115 -6.49 5.34 13.75
CA ASP A 115 -7.68 5.41 14.60
C ASP A 115 -8.64 4.22 14.36
N ARG A 116 -8.56 3.58 13.18
CA ARG A 116 -9.31 2.36 12.84
C ARG A 116 -8.55 1.08 13.19
N GLY A 117 -7.43 1.18 13.89
CA GLY A 117 -6.59 0.05 14.27
C GLY A 117 -5.78 -0.55 13.12
N MET A 118 -5.69 0.13 11.97
CA MET A 118 -4.84 -0.30 10.87
C MET A 118 -3.43 0.23 11.05
N THR A 119 -2.45 -0.68 11.08
CA THR A 119 -1.03 -0.33 11.15
C THR A 119 -0.32 -0.74 9.86
N CYS A 120 0.65 0.05 9.44
CA CYS A 120 1.52 -0.25 8.31
C CYS A 120 2.96 -0.38 8.82
N THR A 121 3.58 -1.54 8.57
CA THR A 121 4.96 -1.79 8.97
C THR A 121 5.81 -1.99 7.71
N GLY A 122 6.74 -1.07 7.47
CA GLY A 122 7.72 -1.16 6.39
C GLY A 122 9.05 -1.73 6.89
N LYS A 123 9.73 -2.52 6.05
CA LYS A 123 11.15 -2.89 6.26
C LYS A 123 11.97 -2.32 5.12
N PHE A 124 12.90 -1.44 5.44
CA PHE A 124 13.85 -0.90 4.47
C PHE A 124 15.18 -1.63 4.61
N ALA A 125 15.61 -2.32 3.56
CA ALA A 125 16.94 -2.91 3.49
C ALA A 125 17.87 -1.91 2.82
N LEU A 126 18.68 -1.22 3.62
CA LEU A 126 19.73 -0.36 3.09
C LEU A 126 20.90 -1.24 2.65
N ARG A 127 21.25 -1.18 1.37
CA ARG A 127 22.41 -1.89 0.84
C ARG A 127 23.66 -1.28 1.48
N LYS A 128 24.38 -2.03 2.31
CA LYS A 128 25.67 -1.63 2.89
C LYS A 128 26.73 -1.54 1.79
N GLY A 129 26.77 -0.43 1.05
CA GLY A 129 27.99 0.07 0.41
C GLY A 129 28.70 1.06 1.34
N PRO A 130 29.87 1.62 0.98
CA PRO A 130 30.40 2.79 1.68
C PRO A 130 29.36 3.91 1.62
N VAL A 131 28.67 4.10 2.73
CA VAL A 131 27.67 5.15 2.92
C VAL A 131 28.44 6.41 3.29
N SER A 132 28.15 7.57 2.67
CA SER A 132 28.78 8.83 3.08
C SER A 132 28.51 9.08 4.58
N ALA A 133 29.44 9.72 5.28
CA ALA A 133 29.32 9.95 6.73
C ALA A 133 28.00 10.66 7.11
N TRP A 134 27.49 11.53 6.23
CA TRP A 134 26.19 12.17 6.39
C TRP A 134 25.01 11.20 6.29
N LEU A 135 25.03 10.27 5.33
CA LEU A 135 23.93 9.31 5.15
C LEU A 135 23.96 8.23 6.25
N GLN A 136 25.13 7.86 6.77
CA GLN A 136 25.23 6.99 7.95
C GLN A 136 24.58 7.64 9.19
N LYS A 137 24.86 8.92 9.45
CA LYS A 137 24.22 9.67 10.54
C LYS A 137 22.69 9.68 10.41
N ARG A 138 22.17 9.86 9.19
CA ARG A 138 20.73 9.83 8.90
C ARG A 138 20.10 8.46 9.16
N VAL A 139 20.81 7.38 8.81
CA VAL A 139 20.35 6.01 9.08
C VAL A 139 20.27 5.73 10.57
N ASP A 140 21.27 6.18 11.33
CA ASP A 140 21.27 6.06 12.79
C ASP A 140 20.11 6.87 13.41
N GLU A 141 19.87 8.10 12.92
CA GLU A 141 18.71 8.93 13.30
C GLU A 141 17.37 8.25 13.00
N LEU A 142 17.21 7.64 11.82
CA LEU A 142 15.97 6.95 11.46
C LEU A 142 15.78 5.63 12.24
N SER A 143 16.86 4.92 12.55
CA SER A 143 16.79 3.67 13.31
C SER A 143 16.43 3.87 14.80
N THR A 144 16.62 5.08 15.32
CA THR A 144 16.26 5.46 16.69
C THR A 144 14.81 5.94 16.82
N ILE A 145 14.12 6.20 15.71
CA ILE A 145 12.67 6.41 15.70
C ILE A 145 12.00 5.06 16.00
N LYS A 146 11.75 4.80 17.29
CA LYS A 146 10.92 3.66 17.71
C LYS A 146 9.52 3.83 17.13
N ALA A 147 8.97 2.75 16.56
CA ALA A 147 7.53 2.68 16.33
C ALA A 147 6.83 2.98 17.67
N PRO A 148 5.74 3.77 17.68
CA PRO A 148 4.97 4.00 18.90
C PRO A 148 4.58 2.64 19.48
N GLU A 149 4.84 2.46 20.78
CA GLU A 149 4.47 1.24 21.48
C GLU A 149 2.95 1.07 21.33
N MET A 150 2.53 0.00 20.64
CA MET A 150 1.13 -0.35 20.55
C MET A 150 0.68 -0.82 21.93
N THR A 151 0.06 0.08 22.70
CA THR A 151 -0.72 -0.29 23.88
C THR A 151 -1.94 -1.06 23.39
N GLY A 152 -1.95 -2.38 23.65
CA GLY A 152 -3.12 -3.24 23.47
C GLY A 152 -4.17 -3.03 24.56
#